data_AF-A0A151NZP1-F1
#
_entry.id   AF-A0A151NZP1-F1
#
_cell.length_a   1.000
_cell.length_b   1.000
_cell.length_c   1.000
_cell.angle_alpha   90.00
_cell.angle_beta   90.00
_cell.angle_gamma   90.00
#
_symmetry.space_group_name_H-M   'P 1'
#
loop_
_entity.id
_entity.type
_entity.pdbx_description
1 polymer ?
#
loop_
_entity_poly.entity_id
_entity_poly.type
_entity_poly.pdbx_seq_one_letter_code
_entity_poly.pdbx_strand_id
1 'polypeptide(L)'
;MSQNLVDLRILKMMADDDPKAVLESFKWAVVAGGLDKSRWAVKLGVRLVGPAQAACREWSCLAAQDYDHVKEQILYHLDITTEHYCQMFHAQKKKEDKTPRVLFQKLADLQE
;
A
#
# COMPACT_ATOMS: atom_id res chain seq x y z
N MET A 1 -24.34 0.63 -25.74
CA MET A 1 -24.76 -0.26 -24.63
C MET A 1 -23.94 0.11 -23.41
N SER A 2 -24.56 0.80 -22.45
CA SER A 2 -23.92 1.39 -21.28
C SER A 2 -24.18 0.47 -20.09
N GLN A 3 -23.17 -0.25 -19.62
CA GLN A 3 -23.27 -1.08 -18.41
C GLN A 3 -22.14 -0.70 -17.45
N ASN A 4 -22.53 0.14 -16.50
CA ASN A 4 -22.04 0.22 -15.13
C ASN A 4 -20.52 0.14 -14.91
N LEU A 5 -19.81 1.03 -15.61
CA LEU A 5 -18.52 1.58 -15.21
C LEU A 5 -18.71 2.61 -14.06
N VAL A 6 -19.67 2.36 -13.14
CA VAL A 6 -19.93 3.22 -12.00
C VAL A 6 -18.74 3.06 -11.04
N ASP A 7 -17.85 4.02 -11.10
CA ASP A 7 -16.93 4.40 -10.02
C ASP A 7 -16.04 3.32 -9.39
N LEU A 8 -15.27 2.63 -10.22
CA LEU A 8 -13.91 2.23 -9.80
C LEU A 8 -12.93 3.41 -9.86
N ARG A 9 -13.41 4.64 -9.65
CA ARG A 9 -12.61 5.83 -9.92
C ARG A 9 -11.43 5.95 -8.98
N ILE A 10 -11.46 5.41 -7.76
CA ILE A 10 -10.34 5.61 -6.83
C ILE A 10 -10.24 4.44 -5.85
N LEU A 11 -9.87 3.24 -6.31
CA LEU A 11 -9.11 2.34 -5.45
C LEU A 11 -7.65 2.51 -5.85
N LYS A 12 -7.10 3.65 -5.46
CA LYS A 12 -5.69 3.97 -5.60
C LYS A 12 -5.04 3.44 -4.34
N MET A 13 -4.08 2.54 -4.48
CA MET A 13 -3.43 1.93 -3.32
C MET A 13 -2.59 3.00 -2.61
N MET A 14 -3.10 3.56 -1.51
CA MET A 14 -2.38 4.55 -0.72
C MET A 14 -1.29 3.88 0.13
N ALA A 15 -0.35 4.66 0.62
CA ALA A 15 0.77 4.14 1.41
C ALA A 15 0.32 3.44 2.71
N ASP A 16 -0.82 3.84 3.27
CA ASP A 16 -1.37 3.32 4.53
C ASP A 16 -2.45 2.24 4.32
N ASP A 17 -2.82 1.93 3.08
CA ASP A 17 -3.86 0.92 2.80
C ASP A 17 -3.31 -0.49 3.01
N ASP A 18 -4.13 -1.40 3.55
CA ASP A 18 -3.79 -2.82 3.62
C ASP A 18 -3.63 -3.41 2.20
N PRO A 19 -2.44 -3.92 1.83
CA PRO A 19 -2.20 -4.48 0.51
C PRO A 19 -3.15 -5.60 0.14
N LYS A 20 -3.51 -6.46 1.10
CA LYS A 20 -4.38 -7.62 0.86
C LYS A 20 -5.81 -7.16 0.58
N ALA A 21 -6.36 -6.23 1.38
CA ALA A 21 -7.68 -5.66 1.16
C ALA A 21 -7.81 -4.95 -0.20
N VAL A 22 -6.78 -4.21 -0.62
CA VAL A 22 -6.77 -3.52 -1.93
C VAL A 22 -6.75 -4.52 -3.09
N LEU A 23 -5.90 -5.56 -3.02
CA LEU A 23 -5.81 -6.59 -4.06
C LEU A 23 -7.09 -7.42 -4.17
N GLU A 24 -7.71 -7.77 -3.05
CA GLU A 24 -9.00 -8.48 -3.05
C GLU A 24 -10.12 -7.60 -3.62
N SER A 25 -10.22 -6.34 -3.19
CA SER A 25 -11.21 -5.39 -3.72
C SER A 25 -11.03 -5.17 -5.23
N PHE A 26 -9.77 -5.12 -5.70
CA PHE A 26 -9.45 -5.08 -7.12
C PHE A 26 -9.96 -6.33 -7.85
N LYS A 27 -9.69 -7.52 -7.32
CA LYS A 27 -10.14 -8.81 -7.89
C LYS A 27 -11.66 -8.86 -8.02
N TRP A 28 -12.40 -8.52 -6.97
CA TRP A 28 -13.86 -8.44 -7.00
C TRP A 28 -14.35 -7.50 -8.10
N ALA A 29 -13.74 -6.32 -8.20
CA ALA A 29 -14.09 -5.32 -9.19
C ALA A 29 -13.86 -5.77 -10.64
N VAL A 30 -12.73 -6.42 -10.94
CA VAL A 30 -12.43 -6.88 -12.31
C VAL A 30 -13.24 -8.11 -12.70
N VAL A 31 -13.57 -8.98 -11.74
CA VAL A 31 -14.47 -10.12 -11.95
C VAL A 31 -15.89 -9.62 -12.22
N ALA A 32 -16.41 -8.71 -11.39
CA ALA A 32 -17.74 -8.13 -11.59
C ALA A 32 -17.83 -7.35 -12.91
N GLY A 33 -16.74 -6.71 -13.33
CA GLY A 33 -16.65 -5.99 -14.61
C GLY A 33 -16.36 -6.88 -15.83
N GLY A 34 -16.24 -8.21 -15.68
CA GLY A 34 -15.98 -9.13 -16.78
C GLY A 34 -14.65 -8.88 -17.52
N LEU A 35 -13.66 -8.33 -16.82
CA LEU A 35 -12.36 -8.02 -17.43
C LEU A 35 -11.58 -9.31 -17.69
N ASP A 36 -11.00 -9.44 -18.88
CA ASP A 36 -10.14 -10.56 -19.22
C ASP A 36 -8.89 -10.63 -18.32
N LYS A 37 -8.55 -11.84 -17.83
CA LYS A 37 -7.46 -12.06 -16.85
C LYS A 37 -6.10 -11.58 -17.35
N SER A 38 -5.82 -11.67 -18.66
CA SER A 38 -4.56 -11.16 -19.25
C SER A 38 -4.38 -9.65 -19.08
N ARG A 39 -5.48 -8.92 -18.88
CA ARG A 39 -5.48 -7.47 -18.68
C ARG A 39 -5.45 -7.05 -17.22
N TRP A 40 -5.59 -7.98 -16.28
CA TRP A 40 -5.64 -7.67 -14.85
C TRP A 40 -4.33 -7.07 -14.37
N ALA A 41 -3.18 -7.66 -14.72
CA ALA A 41 -1.85 -7.17 -14.36
C ALA A 41 -1.60 -5.74 -14.84
N VAL A 42 -1.90 -5.46 -16.12
CA VAL A 42 -1.75 -4.13 -16.73
C VAL A 42 -2.65 -3.11 -16.03
N LYS A 43 -3.89 -3.48 -15.73
CA LYS A 43 -4.85 -2.58 -15.07
C LYS A 43 -4.53 -2.34 -13.60
N LEU A 44 -3.97 -3.34 -12.92
CA LEU A 44 -3.47 -3.23 -11.56
C LEU A 44 -2.28 -2.26 -11.51
N GLY A 45 -1.32 -2.40 -12.43
CA GLY A 45 -0.12 -1.56 -12.50
C GLY A 45 -0.38 -0.05 -12.57
N VAL A 46 -1.41 0.36 -13.30
CA VAL A 46 -1.81 1.78 -13.42
C VAL A 46 -2.43 2.31 -12.11
N ARG A 47 -2.88 1.42 -11.22
CA ARG A 47 -3.51 1.78 -9.93
C ARG A 47 -2.53 1.77 -8.75
N LEU A 48 -1.39 1.10 -8.87
CA LEU A 48 -0.34 1.11 -7.85
C LEU A 48 0.29 2.51 -7.79
N VAL A 49 0.53 3.00 -6.58
CA VAL A 49 1.35 4.19 -6.32
C VAL A 49 2.32 3.94 -5.18
N GLY A 50 3.32 4.82 -5.06
CA GLY A 50 4.31 4.76 -3.99
C GLY A 50 5.13 3.46 -4.03
N PRO A 51 5.38 2.83 -2.87
CA PRO A 51 6.21 1.63 -2.76
C PRO A 51 5.74 0.46 -3.63
N ALA A 52 4.42 0.24 -3.74
CA ALA A 52 3.87 -0.82 -4.57
C ALA A 52 4.15 -0.62 -6.07
N GLN A 53 4.16 0.64 -6.53
CA GLN A 53 4.54 0.97 -7.91
C GLN A 53 6.04 0.80 -8.13
N ALA A 54 6.87 1.20 -7.17
CA ALA A 54 8.31 1.06 -7.25
C ALA A 54 8.72 -0.41 -7.35
N ALA A 55 8.18 -1.27 -6.48
CA ALA A 55 8.38 -2.71 -6.51
C ALA A 55 7.98 -3.32 -7.88
N CYS A 56 6.82 -2.93 -8.40
CA CYS A 56 6.30 -3.43 -9.67
C CYS A 56 7.13 -2.97 -10.88
N ARG A 57 7.76 -1.78 -10.82
CA ARG A 57 8.67 -1.25 -11.85
C ARG A 57 10.05 -1.87 -11.81
N GLU A 58 10.61 -2.02 -10.62
CA GLU A 58 11.96 -2.59 -10.42
C GLU A 58 12.06 -4.02 -10.95
N TRP A 59 10.99 -4.80 -10.79
CA TRP A 59 10.95 -6.21 -11.18
C TRP A 59 10.19 -6.47 -12.48
N SER A 60 9.77 -5.41 -13.19
CA SER A 60 9.04 -5.51 -14.45
C SER A 60 7.80 -6.43 -14.35
N CYS A 61 7.13 -6.50 -13.19
CA CYS A 61 6.00 -7.40 -12.98
C CYS A 61 4.87 -7.13 -13.99
N LEU A 62 4.78 -5.90 -14.50
CA LEU A 62 3.87 -5.50 -15.58
C LEU A 62 4.15 -6.21 -16.91
N ALA A 63 5.37 -6.68 -17.14
CA ALA A 63 5.74 -7.46 -18.32
C ALA A 63 5.26 -8.92 -18.25
N ALA A 64 5.02 -9.46 -17.05
CA ALA A 64 4.61 -10.85 -16.88
C ALA A 64 3.21 -11.14 -17.44
N GLN A 65 2.35 -10.12 -17.60
CA GLN A 65 0.90 -10.23 -17.89
C GLN A 65 0.10 -11.18 -16.96
N ASP A 66 0.77 -11.80 -16.00
CA ASP A 66 0.22 -12.72 -15.03
C ASP A 66 -0.09 -11.96 -13.74
N TYR A 67 -1.38 -11.86 -13.46
CA TYR A 67 -1.90 -11.23 -12.25
C TYR A 67 -1.43 -11.94 -10.98
N ASP A 68 -1.37 -13.27 -10.96
CA ASP A 68 -1.05 -14.00 -9.74
C ASP A 68 0.41 -13.79 -9.36
N HIS A 69 1.31 -13.79 -10.35
CA HIS A 69 2.71 -13.44 -10.17
C HIS A 69 2.89 -11.99 -9.68
N VAL A 70 2.19 -11.03 -10.28
CA VAL A 70 2.24 -9.61 -9.85
C VAL A 70 1.73 -9.46 -8.41
N LYS A 71 0.64 -10.15 -8.06
CA LYS A 71 0.05 -10.14 -6.72
C LYS A 71 1.05 -10.65 -5.68
N GLU A 72 1.70 -11.78 -5.94
CA GLU A 72 2.69 -12.37 -5.03
C GLU A 72 3.89 -11.45 -4.82
N GLN A 73 4.41 -10.84 -5.89
CA GLN A 73 5.55 -9.93 -5.80
C GLN A 73 5.22 -8.65 -5.04
N ILE A 74 4.03 -8.07 -5.28
CA ILE A 74 3.54 -6.91 -4.53
C ILE A 74 3.42 -7.25 -3.04
N LEU A 75 2.84 -8.41 -2.70
CA LEU A 75 2.70 -8.83 -1.31
C LEU A 75 4.05 -9.11 -0.66
N TYR A 76 4.99 -9.75 -1.35
CA TYR A 76 6.34 -10.00 -0.84
C TYR A 76 7.07 -8.70 -0.49
N HIS A 77 7.07 -7.73 -1.41
CA HIS A 77 7.75 -6.46 -1.19
C HIS A 77 7.04 -5.58 -0.17
N LEU A 78 5.71 -5.64 -0.10
CA LEU A 78 4.95 -4.87 0.86
C LEU A 78 4.92 -5.49 2.25
N ASP A 79 4.98 -6.82 2.42
CA ASP A 79 5.18 -7.40 3.75
C ASP A 79 6.58 -7.02 4.29
N ILE A 80 7.61 -6.98 3.43
CA ILE A 80 8.93 -6.43 3.80
C ILE A 80 8.84 -4.93 4.08
N THR A 81 8.13 -4.15 3.25
CA THR A 81 8.02 -2.70 3.42
C THR A 81 7.19 -2.31 4.63
N THR A 82 6.08 -3.01 4.89
CA THR A 82 5.17 -2.76 6.02
C THR A 82 5.83 -3.20 7.31
N GLU A 83 6.47 -4.37 7.36
CA GLU A 83 7.26 -4.75 8.52
C GLU A 83 8.41 -3.77 8.76
N HIS A 84 9.14 -3.39 7.70
CA HIS A 84 10.21 -2.39 7.78
C HIS A 84 9.69 -1.01 8.22
N TYR A 85 8.51 -0.59 7.76
CA TYR A 85 7.88 0.67 8.17
C TYR A 85 7.37 0.60 9.60
N CYS A 86 6.75 -0.50 10.03
CA CYS A 86 6.39 -0.73 11.42
C CYS A 86 7.65 -0.70 12.31
N GLN A 87 8.73 -1.35 11.89
CA GLN A 87 10.01 -1.33 12.60
C GLN A 87 10.60 0.08 12.65
N MET A 88 10.57 0.84 11.55
CA MET A 88 11.01 2.24 11.51
C MET A 88 10.13 3.11 12.41
N PHE A 89 8.81 2.96 12.37
CA PHE A 89 7.86 3.68 13.20
C PHE A 89 8.06 3.36 14.69
N HIS A 90 8.26 2.08 15.04
CA HIS A 90 8.59 1.66 16.40
C HIS A 90 9.97 2.17 16.84
N ALA A 91 10.96 2.18 15.96
CA ALA A 91 12.28 2.74 16.23
C ALA A 91 12.24 4.27 16.39
N GLN A 92 11.36 4.95 15.66
CA GLN A 92 11.16 6.39 15.72
C GLN A 92 10.40 6.79 17.00
N LYS A 93 9.38 6.03 17.40
CA LYS A 93 8.76 6.15 18.74
C LYS A 93 9.77 5.97 19.87
N LYS A 94 10.67 4.98 19.78
CA LYS A 94 11.75 4.79 20.76
C LYS A 94 12.76 5.95 20.81
N LYS A 95 12.98 6.66 19.70
CA LYS A 95 13.82 7.86 19.66
C LYS A 95 13.09 9.09 20.21
N GLU A 96 11.77 9.13 20.12
CA GLU A 96 10.93 10.22 20.60
C GLU A 96 10.51 10.05 22.09
N ASP A 97 11.09 9.06 22.79
CA ASP A 97 10.95 8.84 24.23
C ASP A 97 11.64 9.95 25.07
N LYS A 98 11.25 11.20 24.86
CA LYS A 98 11.04 12.09 26.01
C LYS A 98 9.74 11.61 26.61
N THR A 99 9.83 10.77 27.63
CA THR A 99 8.66 10.37 28.41
C THR A 99 7.83 11.61 28.73
N PRO A 100 6.49 11.53 28.72
CA PRO A 100 5.63 12.67 29.02
C PRO A 100 6.06 13.40 30.31
N ARG A 101 6.59 12.65 31.29
CA ARG A 101 7.21 13.17 32.51
C ARG A 101 8.38 14.14 32.27
N VAL A 102 9.30 13.85 31.36
CA VAL A 102 10.44 14.73 31.05
C VAL A 102 9.99 16.00 30.32
N LEU A 103 8.95 15.91 29.50
CA LEU A 103 8.33 17.10 28.87
C LEU A 103 7.61 17.96 29.91
N PHE A 104 6.87 17.34 30.84
CA PHE A 104 6.21 18.04 31.93
C PHE A 104 7.20 18.69 32.90
N GLN A 105 8.31 18.02 33.22
CA GLN A 105 9.34 18.57 34.10
C GLN A 105 10.01 19.81 33.49
N LYS A 106 10.34 19.75 32.19
CA LYS A 106 10.89 20.91 31.47
C LYS A 106 9.94 22.09 31.36
N LEU A 107 8.64 21.84 31.30
CA LEU A 107 7.64 22.91 31.31
C LEU A 107 7.53 23.57 32.69
N ALA A 108 7.63 22.77 33.77
CA ALA A 108 7.66 23.30 35.13
C ALA A 108 8.91 24.16 35.39
N ASP A 109 10.09 23.71 34.92
CA ASP A 109 11.36 24.43 35.11
C ASP A 109 11.45 25.75 34.31
N LEU A 110 10.56 26.00 33.33
CA LEU A 110 10.50 27.24 32.55
C LEU A 110 9.56 28.30 33.14
N GLN A 111 8.83 27.96 34.21
CA GLN A 111 7.89 28.85 34.89
C GLN A 111 8.43 29.42 36.22
N GLU A 112 9.68 29.11 36.60
CA GLU A 112 10.49 29.82 37.61
C GLU A 112 11.41 30.87 36.95
#